data_AF-X1LRT1-F1
#
_entry.id   AF-X1LRT1-F1
#
_cell.length_a   1.000
_cell.length_b   1.000
_cell.length_c   1.000
_cell.angle_alpha   90.00
_cell.angle_beta   90.00
_cell.angle_gamma   90.00
#
_symmetry.space_group_name_H-M   'P 1'
#
loop_
_entity.id
_entity.type
_entity.pdbx_description
1 polymer ?
#
loop_
_entity_poly.entity_id
_entity_poly.type
_entity_poly.pdbx_seq_one_letter_code
_entity_poly.pdbx_strand_id
1 'polypeptide(L)'
;PRLTPEEFQEKHARNLKGSLDDIRKGIDRVTEAPGVKAAKKVDKLKARWLAKVDDGTWAKNVSGVSLDEWKRKFKDIGVGRISGGIDGAKDKVIDFAGQLLPHIATGQAALEGDPDLTLEDSIARMTKFVRHMAKFKKK
;
A
#
# COMPACT_ATOMS: atom_id res chain seq x y z
N PRO A 1 -39.53 15.59 8.59
CA PRO A 1 -38.05 15.45 8.61
C PRO A 1 -37.62 14.08 8.07
N ARG A 2 -36.97 14.05 6.90
CA ARG A 2 -36.15 12.90 6.50
C ARG A 2 -34.97 12.87 7.50
N LEU A 3 -34.72 11.71 8.11
CA LEU A 3 -33.69 11.34 9.10
C LEU A 3 -32.60 12.39 9.43
N THR A 4 -32.22 12.52 10.70
CA THR A 4 -30.99 13.26 11.08
C THR A 4 -29.73 12.55 10.55
N PRO A 5 -28.57 13.24 10.49
CA PRO A 5 -27.30 12.61 10.11
C PRO A 5 -26.94 11.39 10.97
N GLU A 6 -27.22 11.46 12.27
CA GLU A 6 -26.98 10.38 13.24
C GLU A 6 -27.90 9.20 12.93
N GLU A 7 -29.20 9.44 12.77
CA GLU A 7 -30.17 8.41 12.40
C GLU A 7 -29.85 7.75 11.04
N PHE A 8 -29.29 8.52 10.10
CA PHE A 8 -28.81 7.99 8.83
C PHE A 8 -27.58 7.09 9.02
N GLN A 9 -26.59 7.52 9.80
CA GLN A 9 -25.37 6.74 10.07
C GLN A 9 -25.70 5.43 10.79
N GLU A 10 -26.57 5.48 11.79
CA GLU A 10 -27.01 4.31 12.55
C GLU A 10 -27.76 3.31 11.67
N LYS A 11 -28.71 3.79 10.85
CA LYS A 11 -29.42 2.94 9.89
C LYS A 11 -28.47 2.31 8.88
N HIS A 12 -27.52 3.08 8.34
CA HIS A 12 -26.51 2.58 7.42
C HIS A 12 -25.63 1.50 8.06
N ALA A 13 -25.11 1.77 9.27
CA ALA A 13 -24.25 0.83 9.99
C ALA A 13 -24.99 -0.45 10.37
N ARG A 14 -26.23 -0.35 10.85
CA ARG A 14 -27.08 -1.51 11.18
C ARG A 14 -27.30 -2.38 9.95
N ASN A 15 -27.68 -1.78 8.83
CA ASN A 15 -27.92 -2.52 7.59
C ASN A 15 -26.65 -3.19 7.08
N LEU A 16 -25.52 -2.47 7.03
CA LEU A 16 -24.27 -3.04 6.52
C LEU A 16 -23.76 -4.19 7.38
N LYS A 17 -23.85 -4.07 8.72
CA LYS A 17 -23.50 -5.15 9.65
C LYS A 17 -24.47 -6.35 9.52
N GLY A 18 -25.75 -6.09 9.26
CA GLY A 18 -26.74 -7.16 9.03
C GLY A 18 -26.52 -7.91 7.71
N SER A 19 -25.89 -7.30 6.72
CA SER A 19 -25.63 -7.90 5.40
C SER A 19 -24.32 -8.69 5.29
N LEU A 20 -23.59 -8.93 6.39
CA LEU A 20 -22.27 -9.59 6.33
C LEU A 20 -22.29 -10.96 5.65
N ASP A 21 -23.33 -11.77 5.87
CA ASP A 21 -23.43 -13.09 5.24
C ASP A 21 -23.75 -13.03 3.75
N ASP A 22 -24.59 -12.07 3.33
CA ASP A 22 -24.85 -11.83 1.92
C ASP A 22 -23.61 -11.29 1.21
N ILE A 23 -22.80 -10.47 1.90
CA ILE A 23 -21.50 -10.01 1.40
C ILE A 23 -20.55 -11.20 1.21
N ARG A 24 -20.46 -12.12 2.19
CA ARG A 24 -19.65 -13.35 2.06
C ARG A 24 -20.09 -14.17 0.85
N LYS A 25 -21.38 -14.48 0.73
CA LYS A 25 -21.95 -15.20 -0.43
C LYS A 25 -21.68 -14.48 -1.75
N GLY A 26 -21.74 -13.15 -1.74
CA GLY A 26 -21.42 -12.33 -2.91
C GLY A 26 -19.95 -12.46 -3.33
N ILE A 27 -19.03 -12.45 -2.37
CA ILE A 27 -17.59 -12.70 -2.60
C ILE A 27 -17.37 -14.10 -3.16
N ASP A 28 -18.02 -15.13 -2.62
CA ASP A 28 -17.89 -16.52 -3.08
C ASP A 28 -18.32 -16.70 -4.54
N ARG A 29 -19.16 -15.82 -5.08
CA ARG A 29 -19.59 -15.81 -6.49
C ARG A 29 -18.62 -15.11 -7.43
N VAL A 30 -17.57 -14.47 -6.93
CA VAL A 30 -16.58 -13.76 -7.76
C VAL A 30 -15.70 -14.78 -8.48
N THR A 31 -15.83 -14.84 -9.81
CA THR A 31 -15.13 -15.82 -10.66
C THR A 31 -13.77 -15.35 -11.21
N GLU A 32 -13.45 -14.06 -11.07
CA GLU A 32 -12.18 -13.48 -11.51
C GLU A 32 -11.72 -12.46 -10.47
N ALA A 33 -10.46 -12.53 -10.07
CA ALA A 33 -9.87 -11.62 -9.11
C ALA A 33 -10.09 -10.16 -9.54
N PRO A 34 -10.71 -9.29 -8.70
CA PRO A 34 -10.99 -7.91 -9.07
C PRO A 34 -9.76 -7.11 -9.51
N GLY A 35 -8.57 -7.44 -8.97
CA GLY A 35 -7.30 -6.84 -9.38
C GLY A 35 -6.94 -7.10 -10.85
N VAL A 36 -7.26 -8.28 -11.38
CA VAL A 36 -7.03 -8.61 -12.80
C VAL A 36 -7.95 -7.79 -13.70
N LYS A 37 -9.23 -7.66 -13.32
CA LYS A 37 -10.18 -6.77 -14.02
C LYS A 37 -9.74 -5.31 -13.98
N ALA A 38 -9.22 -4.86 -12.83
CA ALA A 38 -8.74 -3.48 -12.66
C ALA A 38 -7.50 -3.21 -13.53
N ALA A 39 -6.53 -4.13 -13.58
CA ALA A 39 -5.33 -4.01 -14.41
C ALA A 39 -5.65 -3.80 -15.90
N LYS A 40 -6.68 -4.50 -16.42
CA LYS A 40 -7.18 -4.35 -17.79
C LYS A 40 -7.75 -2.94 -18.10
N LYS A 41 -7.95 -2.10 -17.09
CA LYS A 41 -8.53 -0.74 -17.22
C LYS A 41 -7.54 0.36 -16.86
N VAL A 42 -6.23 0.09 -16.91
CA VAL A 42 -5.17 1.05 -16.54
C VAL A 42 -5.27 2.38 -17.31
N ASP A 43 -5.61 2.36 -18.59
CA ASP A 43 -5.70 3.61 -19.38
C ASP A 43 -6.89 4.48 -18.96
N LYS A 44 -8.02 3.82 -18.68
CA LYS A 44 -9.21 4.50 -18.13
C LYS A 44 -8.91 5.10 -16.75
N LEU A 45 -8.13 4.40 -15.92
CA LEU A 45 -7.69 4.91 -14.62
C LEU A 45 -6.82 6.16 -14.81
N LYS A 46 -5.77 6.09 -15.64
CA LYS A 46 -4.85 7.21 -15.90
C LYS A 46 -5.60 8.46 -16.36
N ALA A 47 -6.43 8.33 -17.39
CA ALA A 47 -7.18 9.47 -17.95
C ALA A 47 -8.09 10.14 -16.90
N ARG A 48 -8.81 9.35 -16.11
CA ARG A 48 -9.71 9.88 -15.06
C ARG A 48 -8.96 10.46 -13.88
N TRP A 49 -7.86 9.83 -13.48
CA TRP A 49 -7.05 10.32 -12.38
C TRP A 49 -6.41 11.65 -12.73
N LEU A 50 -5.79 11.76 -13.91
CA LEU A 50 -5.21 13.02 -14.41
C LEU A 50 -6.25 14.14 -14.44
N ALA A 51 -7.43 13.89 -15.01
CA ALA A 51 -8.51 14.89 -15.02
C ALA A 51 -8.89 15.39 -13.61
N LYS A 52 -8.80 14.53 -12.58
CA LYS A 52 -9.08 14.89 -11.17
C LYS A 52 -7.93 15.54 -10.43
N VAL A 53 -6.71 15.32 -10.90
CA VAL A 53 -5.54 16.08 -10.47
C VAL A 53 -5.64 17.49 -11.06
N ASP A 54 -5.89 17.58 -12.37
CA ASP A 54 -5.92 18.84 -13.12
C ASP A 54 -7.08 19.75 -12.69
N ASP A 55 -8.26 19.19 -12.40
CA ASP A 55 -9.42 19.97 -11.91
C ASP A 55 -9.35 20.33 -10.42
N GLY A 56 -8.27 19.97 -9.72
CA GLY A 56 -8.05 20.27 -8.30
C GLY A 56 -8.87 19.44 -7.31
N THR A 57 -9.74 18.54 -7.78
CA THR A 57 -10.54 17.65 -6.91
C THR A 57 -9.64 16.83 -6.00
N TRP A 58 -8.56 16.27 -6.54
CA TRP A 58 -7.61 15.45 -5.78
C TRP A 58 -6.98 16.26 -4.64
N ALA A 59 -6.43 17.44 -4.95
CA ALA A 59 -5.73 18.29 -3.98
C ALA A 59 -6.66 18.71 -2.84
N LYS A 60 -7.90 19.13 -3.16
CA LYS A 60 -8.93 19.49 -2.17
C LYS A 60 -9.25 18.35 -1.21
N ASN A 61 -9.37 17.14 -1.74
CA ASN A 61 -9.80 15.99 -0.93
C ASN A 61 -8.67 15.45 -0.05
N VAL A 62 -7.43 15.38 -0.55
CA VAL A 62 -6.30 14.87 0.25
C VAL A 62 -5.89 15.82 1.36
N SER A 63 -6.14 17.13 1.21
CA SER A 63 -5.88 18.15 2.25
C SER A 63 -7.04 18.38 3.20
N GLY A 64 -8.18 17.71 3.00
CA GLY A 64 -9.42 17.97 3.75
C GLY A 64 -9.42 17.50 5.22
N VAL A 65 -8.40 16.76 5.67
CA VAL A 65 -8.27 16.28 7.05
C VAL A 65 -7.18 17.07 7.75
N SER A 66 -7.48 17.66 8.91
CA SER A 66 -6.49 18.40 9.68
C SER A 66 -5.43 17.49 10.29
N LEU A 67 -4.25 18.03 10.58
CA LEU A 67 -3.16 17.30 11.23
C LEU A 67 -3.60 16.69 12.57
N ASP A 68 -4.39 17.42 13.36
CA ASP A 68 -4.84 16.96 14.67
C ASP A 68 -5.88 15.85 14.56
N GLU A 69 -6.83 15.98 13.63
CA GLU A 69 -7.81 14.93 13.37
C GLU A 69 -7.11 13.65 12.89
N TRP A 70 -6.14 13.78 11.98
CA TRP A 70 -5.34 12.67 11.49
C TRP A 70 -4.57 11.98 12.62
N LYS A 71 -3.86 12.76 13.47
CA LYS A 71 -3.11 12.22 14.62
C LYS A 71 -4.02 11.44 15.56
N ARG A 72 -5.17 12.01 15.92
CA ARG A 72 -6.14 11.36 16.81
C ARG A 72 -6.66 10.05 16.21
N LYS A 73 -7.20 10.08 14.99
CA LYS A 73 -7.75 8.87 14.34
C LYS A 73 -6.69 7.78 14.16
N PHE A 74 -5.47 8.16 13.78
CA PHE A 74 -4.40 7.19 13.58
C PHE A 74 -3.94 6.58 14.91
N LYS A 75 -3.73 7.38 15.96
CA LYS A 75 -3.34 6.88 17.29
C LYS A 75 -4.41 5.99 17.91
N ASP A 76 -5.65 6.46 17.93
CA ASP A 76 -6.71 5.83 18.72
C ASP A 76 -7.34 4.61 18.01
N ILE A 77 -7.31 4.59 16.67
CA ILE A 77 -7.94 3.52 15.87
C ILE A 77 -6.91 2.81 14.99
N GLY A 78 -6.08 3.56 14.29
CA GLY A 78 -5.12 3.02 13.31
C GLY A 78 -4.10 2.07 13.95
N VAL A 79 -3.45 2.50 15.03
CA VAL A 79 -2.41 1.71 15.73
C VAL A 79 -2.93 0.36 16.18
N GLY A 80 -4.16 0.30 16.72
CA GLY A 80 -4.77 -0.96 17.16
C GLY A 80 -5.01 -1.98 16.04
N ARG A 81 -5.04 -1.55 14.77
CA ARG A 81 -5.20 -2.44 13.61
C ARG A 81 -3.88 -2.95 13.04
N ILE A 82 -2.74 -2.38 13.45
CA ILE A 82 -1.42 -2.71 12.89
C ILE A 82 -1.05 -4.16 13.20
N SER A 83 -1.23 -4.64 14.43
CA SER A 83 -0.82 -6.01 14.80
C SER A 83 -1.51 -7.07 13.94
N GLY A 84 -2.85 -7.02 13.84
CA GLY A 84 -3.61 -7.95 13.01
C GLY A 84 -3.25 -7.86 11.52
N GLY A 85 -2.88 -6.66 11.05
CA GLY A 85 -2.35 -6.48 9.69
C GLY A 85 -0.96 -7.12 9.50
N ILE A 86 -0.06 -7.00 10.47
CA ILE A 86 1.27 -7.63 10.47
C ILE A 86 1.13 -9.15 10.48
N ASP A 87 0.34 -9.69 11.41
CA ASP A 87 0.17 -11.13 11.57
C ASP A 87 -0.47 -11.74 10.32
N GLY A 88 -1.51 -11.10 9.78
CA GLY A 88 -2.17 -11.54 8.55
C GLY A 88 -1.31 -11.41 7.28
N ALA A 89 -0.29 -10.55 7.29
CA ALA A 89 0.63 -10.36 6.16
C ALA A 89 1.95 -11.12 6.32
N LYS A 90 2.16 -11.85 7.42
CA LYS A 90 3.42 -12.51 7.78
C LYS A 90 4.03 -13.30 6.62
N ASP A 91 3.26 -14.20 6.01
CA ASP A 91 3.76 -15.07 4.96
C ASP A 91 4.18 -14.29 3.70
N LYS A 92 3.43 -13.24 3.35
CA LYS A 92 3.78 -12.35 2.23
C LYS A 92 5.10 -11.61 2.48
N VAL A 93 5.35 -11.21 3.73
CA VAL A 93 6.60 -10.55 4.13
C VAL A 93 7.76 -11.55 4.13
N ILE A 94 7.55 -12.77 4.64
CA ILE A 94 8.56 -13.84 4.60
C ILE A 94 8.96 -14.16 3.17
N ASP A 95 7.99 -14.34 2.27
CA ASP A 95 8.24 -14.58 0.84
C ASP A 95 9.04 -13.43 0.20
N PHE A 96 8.63 -12.18 0.45
CA PHE A 96 9.38 -11.02 -0.04
C PHE A 96 10.81 -10.98 0.50
N ALA A 97 11.00 -11.21 1.80
CA ALA A 97 12.32 -11.23 2.43
C ALA A 97 13.20 -12.37 1.91
N GLY A 98 12.61 -13.55 1.68
CA GLY A 98 13.28 -14.70 1.08
C GLY A 98 13.82 -14.41 -0.32
N GLN A 99 13.24 -13.46 -1.06
CA GLN A 99 13.76 -13.00 -2.34
C GLN A 99 14.73 -11.82 -2.21
N LEU A 100 14.42 -10.87 -1.33
CA LEU A 100 15.20 -9.63 -1.17
C LEU A 100 16.57 -9.88 -0.53
N LEU A 101 16.62 -10.68 0.55
CA LEU A 101 17.86 -10.88 1.32
C LEU A 101 18.96 -11.56 0.49
N PRO A 102 18.69 -12.60 -0.32
CA PRO A 102 19.71 -13.14 -1.22
C PRO A 102 20.20 -12.16 -2.28
N HIS A 103 19.31 -11.28 -2.77
CA HIS A 103 19.70 -10.23 -3.72
C HIS A 103 20.63 -9.22 -3.05
N ILE A 104 20.34 -8.81 -1.81
CA ILE A 104 21.24 -7.97 -0.99
C ILE A 104 22.59 -8.65 -0.81
N ALA A 105 22.61 -9.91 -0.36
CA ALA A 105 23.83 -10.66 -0.12
C ALA A 105 24.70 -10.77 -1.38
N THR A 106 24.09 -11.03 -2.53
CA THR A 106 24.79 -11.04 -3.84
C THR A 106 25.41 -9.67 -4.15
N GLY A 107 24.68 -8.59 -3.88
CA GLY A 107 25.16 -7.24 -4.10
C GLY A 107 26.34 -6.87 -3.19
N GLN A 108 26.28 -7.30 -1.93
CA GLN A 108 27.35 -7.08 -0.95
C GLN A 108 28.62 -7.88 -1.28
N ALA A 109 28.46 -9.16 -1.63
CA ALA A 109 29.58 -10.01 -2.05
C ALA A 109 30.33 -9.43 -3.27
N ALA A 110 29.60 -8.82 -4.21
CA ALA A 110 30.20 -8.17 -5.37
C ALA A 110 31.03 -6.91 -5.03
N LEU A 111 30.93 -6.37 -3.82
CA LEU A 111 31.73 -5.24 -3.33
C LEU A 111 32.96 -5.67 -2.53
N GLU A 112 33.06 -6.93 -2.09
CA GLU A 112 34.15 -7.35 -1.18
C GLU A 112 35.56 -7.14 -1.76
N GLY A 113 35.70 -7.20 -3.09
CA GLY A 113 36.96 -6.93 -3.79
C GLY A 113 37.18 -5.48 -4.23
N ASP A 114 36.23 -4.58 -4.00
CA ASP A 114 36.38 -3.17 -4.37
C ASP A 114 37.26 -2.43 -3.35
N PRO A 115 38.12 -1.48 -3.77
CA PRO A 115 38.80 -0.57 -2.84
C PRO A 115 37.82 0.15 -1.92
N ASP A 116 38.22 0.47 -0.70
CA ASP A 116 37.40 1.17 0.31
C ASP A 116 38.18 2.22 1.14
N LEU A 117 39.41 2.55 0.73
CA LEU A 117 40.32 3.40 1.51
C LEU A 117 39.97 4.89 1.43
N THR A 118 39.46 5.35 0.29
CA THR A 118 39.17 6.76 0.06
C THR A 118 37.67 7.07 0.02
N LEU A 119 37.33 8.36 0.04
CA LEU A 119 35.96 8.81 -0.15
C LEU A 119 35.41 8.39 -1.53
N GLU A 120 36.23 8.49 -2.58
CA GLU A 120 35.83 8.10 -3.94
C GLU A 120 35.56 6.60 -4.04
N ASP A 121 36.37 5.78 -3.37
CA ASP A 121 36.16 4.34 -3.26
C ASP A 121 34.82 4.01 -2.59
N SER A 122 34.52 4.70 -1.49
CA SER A 122 33.24 4.57 -0.77
C SER A 122 32.05 4.97 -1.64
N ILE A 123 32.15 6.05 -2.41
CA ILE A 123 31.12 6.51 -3.33
C ILE A 123 30.90 5.50 -4.46
N ALA A 124 31.98 4.94 -5.02
CA ALA A 124 31.92 3.94 -6.07
C ALA A 124 31.20 2.66 -5.59
N ARG A 125 31.55 2.15 -4.40
CA ARG A 125 30.90 0.98 -3.78
C ARG A 125 29.41 1.21 -3.55
N MET A 126 29.05 2.34 -2.96
CA MET A 126 27.65 2.71 -2.73
C MET A 126 26.87 2.77 -4.05
N THR A 127 27.41 3.46 -5.06
CA THR A 127 26.75 3.62 -6.36
C THR A 127 26.53 2.26 -7.04
N LYS A 128 27.52 1.37 -6.98
CA LYS A 128 27.43 0.01 -7.50
C LYS A 128 26.34 -0.80 -6.79
N PHE A 129 26.27 -0.75 -5.46
CA PHE A 129 25.24 -1.43 -4.70
C PHE A 129 23.83 -0.88 -4.97
N VAL A 130 23.65 0.44 -5.04
CA VAL A 130 22.36 1.07 -5.37
C VAL A 130 21.89 0.64 -6.77
N ARG A 131 22.79 0.62 -7.76
CA ARG A 131 22.48 0.11 -9.11
C ARG A 131 22.11 -1.37 -9.11
N HIS A 132 22.72 -2.19 -8.24
CA HIS A 132 22.35 -3.59 -8.06
C HIS A 132 20.95 -3.73 -7.44
N MET A 133 20.66 -2.98 -6.37
CA MET A 133 19.35 -2.98 -5.71
C MET A 133 18.23 -2.50 -6.64
N ALA A 134 18.49 -1.55 -7.53
CA ALA A 134 17.51 -1.08 -8.53
C ALA A 134 17.06 -2.18 -9.51
N LYS A 135 17.83 -3.27 -9.65
CA LYS A 135 17.47 -4.42 -10.49
C LYS A 135 16.57 -5.42 -9.77
N PHE A 136 16.38 -5.30 -8.46
CA PHE A 136 15.53 -6.20 -7.70
C PHE A 136 14.08 -6.09 -8.21
N LYS A 137 13.50 -7.23 -8.59
CA LYS A 137 12.09 -7.36 -8.90
C LYS A 137 11.57 -8.59 -8.20
N LYS A 138 10.55 -8.40 -7.35
CA LYS A 138 9.85 -9.51 -6.73
C LYS A 138 9.22 -10.37 -7.83
N LYS A 139 9.45 -11.68 -7.78
CA LYS A 139 8.80 -12.68 -8.62
C LYS A 139 7.47 -13.10 -8.03
#